data_AF-A0AAN8FQ60-F1
#
_entry.id   AF-A0AAN8FQ60-F1
#
_cell.length_a   1.000
_cell.length_b   1.000
_cell.length_c   1.000
_cell.angle_alpha   90.00
_cell.angle_beta   90.00
_cell.angle_gamma   90.00
#
_symmetry.space_group_name_H-M   'P 1'
#
loop_
_entity.id
_entity.type
_entity.pdbx_description
1 polymer ?
#
loop_
_entity_poly.entity_id
_entity_poly.type
_entity_poly.pdbx_seq_one_letter_code
_entity_poly.pdbx_strand_id
1 'polypeptide(L)'
;FEDLKRALQRSKEDMELAQEELKKGEGPLRKRAARKTTEKYEADLKALENFLTVTMPAQKAEHIKEIEAMMSEIQSYHEWMASYCRPLANYKVARPNL
;
A
#
# COMPACT_ATOMS: atom_id res chain seq x y z
N PHE A 1 4.05 4.56 3.94
CA PHE A 1 5.18 4.92 3.07
C PHE A 1 5.82 6.26 3.45
N GLU A 2 5.12 7.39 3.31
CA GLU A 2 5.73 8.72 3.53
C GLU A 2 6.30 8.94 4.94
N ASP A 3 5.69 8.36 5.97
CA ASP A 3 6.25 8.44 7.32
C ASP A 3 7.55 7.63 7.47
N LEU A 4 7.63 6.44 6.86
CA LEU A 4 8.83 5.60 6.84
C LEU A 4 9.97 6.28 6.07
N LYS A 5 9.65 6.90 4.93
CA LYS A 5 10.60 7.69 4.14
C LYS A 5 11.15 8.87 4.94
N ARG A 6 10.27 9.64 5.61
CA ARG A 6 10.67 10.75 6.48
C ARG A 6 11.49 10.30 7.68
N ALA A 7 11.16 9.14 8.27
CA ALA A 7 11.94 8.56 9.36
C ALA A 7 13.36 8.21 8.91
N LEU A 8 13.49 7.50 7.79
CA LEU A 8 14.78 7.12 7.20
C LEU A 8 15.64 8.33 6.83
N GLN A 9 15.04 9.39 6.27
CA GLN A 9 15.79 10.62 5.96
C GLN A 9 16.36 11.26 7.22
N ARG A 10 15.57 11.38 8.29
CA ARG A 10 16.06 11.91 9.58
C ARG A 10 17.16 11.04 10.18
N SER A 11 17.01 9.71 10.18
CA SER A 11 18.06 8.84 10.74
C SER A 11 19.34 8.84 9.89
N LYS A 12 19.23 9.06 8.57
CA LYS A 12 20.38 9.29 7.70
C LYS A 12 21.13 10.57 8.08
N GLU A 13 20.41 11.68 8.24
CA GLU A 13 21.00 12.96 8.65
C GLU A 13 21.70 12.85 10.02
N ASP A 14 21.04 12.22 11.01
CA ASP A 14 21.61 11.95 12.33
C ASP A 14 22.88 11.09 12.27
N MET A 15 22.88 10.07 11.40
CA MET A 15 24.04 9.20 11.18
C MET A 15 25.20 9.96 10.54
N GLU A 16 24.94 10.74 9.49
CA GLU A 16 25.97 11.54 8.81
C GLU A 16 26.60 12.57 9.76
N LEU A 17 25.79 13.26 10.57
CA LEU A 17 26.26 14.16 11.62
C LEU A 17 27.16 13.45 12.65
N ALA A 18 26.73 12.28 13.15
CA ALA A 18 27.52 11.53 14.12
C ALA A 18 28.84 11.00 13.54
N GLN A 19 28.86 10.64 12.26
CA GLN A 19 30.07 10.22 11.54
C GLN A 19 31.04 11.39 11.35
N GLU A 20 30.55 12.57 10.98
CA GLU A 20 31.38 13.78 10.87
C GLU A 20 31.99 14.19 12.22
N GLU A 21 31.23 14.12 13.32
CA GLU A 21 31.76 14.38 14.66
C GLU A 21 32.80 13.35 15.11
N LEU A 22 32.67 12.09 14.69
CA LEU A 22 33.66 11.06 14.95
C LEU A 22 34.99 11.34 14.21
N LYS A 23 34.92 11.82 12.96
CA LYS A 23 36.10 12.23 12.18
C LYS A 23 36.86 13.39 12.82
N LYS A 24 36.16 14.29 13.52
CA LYS A 24 36.76 15.43 14.24
C LYS A 24 37.47 15.05 15.54
N GLY A 25 37.42 13.78 15.95
CA GLY A 25 38.20 13.27 17.08
C GLY A 25 37.57 12.02 17.69
N GLU A 26 38.39 10.99 17.86
CA GLU A 26 37.94 9.71 18.39
C GLU A 26 37.82 9.74 19.92
N GLY A 27 36.59 9.70 20.42
CA GLY A 27 36.29 9.52 21.84
C GLY A 27 35.30 8.36 22.05
N PRO A 28 35.32 7.66 23.21
CA PRO A 28 34.42 6.54 23.49
C PRO A 28 32.93 6.91 23.34
N LEU A 29 32.55 8.12 23.77
CA LEU A 29 31.18 8.63 23.64
C LEU A 29 30.78 8.86 22.18
N ARG A 30 31.68 9.41 21.36
CA ARG A 30 31.45 9.64 19.92
C ARG A 30 31.34 8.33 19.14
N LYS A 31 32.19 7.34 19.46
CA LYS A 31 32.09 5.98 18.88
C LYS A 31 30.75 5.33 19.22
N ARG A 32 30.28 5.46 20.46
CA ARG A 32 28.97 4.94 20.88
C ARG A 32 27.81 5.66 20.18
N ALA A 33 27.88 6.98 20.04
CA ALA A 33 26.88 7.77 19.34
C ALA A 33 26.79 7.37 17.86
N ALA A 34 27.91 7.29 17.16
CA ALA A 34 27.98 6.88 15.76
C ALA A 34 27.43 5.46 15.53
N ARG A 35 27.74 4.51 16.42
CA ARG A 35 27.15 3.16 16.35
C ARG A 35 25.64 3.20 16.51
N LYS A 36 25.13 3.90 17.53
CA LYS A 36 23.69 3.98 17.80
C LYS A 36 22.91 4.61 16.65
N THR A 37 23.42 5.68 16.04
CA THR A 37 22.76 6.32 14.90
C THR A 37 22.84 5.46 13.64
N THR A 38 23.94 4.73 13.43
CA THR A 38 24.07 3.74 12.34
C THR A 38 23.05 2.60 12.51
N GLU A 39 22.96 1.99 13.69
CA GLU A 39 21.98 0.92 13.99
C GLU A 39 20.53 1.41 13.77
N LYS A 40 20.24 2.65 14.14
CA LYS A 40 18.92 3.26 13.90
C LYS A 40 18.64 3.44 12.41
N TYR A 41 19.59 3.96 11.64
CA TYR A 41 19.46 4.11 10.20
C TYR A 41 19.22 2.76 9.51
N GLU A 42 19.99 1.73 9.87
CA GLU A 42 19.81 0.37 9.34
C GLU A 42 18.43 -0.22 9.69
N ALA A 43 17.95 0.00 10.91
CA ALA A 43 16.62 -0.43 11.33
C ALA A 43 15.50 0.26 10.53
N ASP A 44 15.59 1.58 10.35
CA ASP A 44 14.63 2.36 9.56
C ASP A 44 14.68 1.96 8.07
N LEU A 45 15.87 1.67 7.53
CA LEU A 45 16.06 1.21 6.15
C LEU A 45 15.37 -0.14 5.95
N LYS A 46 15.63 -1.09 6.85
CA LYS A 46 15.01 -2.42 6.83
C LYS A 46 13.49 -2.34 6.98
N ALA A 47 12.98 -1.42 7.79
CA ALA A 47 11.54 -1.20 7.92
C ALA A 47 10.92 -0.71 6.61
N LEU A 48 11.56 0.23 5.91
CA LEU A 48 11.11 0.71 4.60
C LEU A 48 11.18 -0.39 3.53
N GLU A 49 12.27 -1.15 3.49
CA GLU A 49 12.43 -2.29 2.58
C GLU A 49 11.35 -3.34 2.80
N ASN A 50 11.11 -3.73 4.06
CA ASN A 50 10.05 -4.68 4.39
C ASN A 50 8.66 -4.16 4.00
N PHE A 51 8.40 -2.86 4.21
CA PHE A 51 7.14 -2.27 3.77
C PHE A 51 6.97 -2.35 2.25
N LEU A 52 8.02 -2.05 1.47
CA LEU A 52 7.97 -2.06 0.00
C LEU A 52 7.90 -3.47 -0.59
N THR A 53 8.56 -4.44 0.03
CA THR A 53 8.69 -5.80 -0.51
C THR A 53 7.64 -6.77 0.01
N VAL A 54 7.08 -6.52 1.19
CA VAL A 54 6.12 -7.42 1.84
C VAL A 54 4.77 -6.75 2.00
N THR A 55 4.70 -5.65 2.74
CA THR A 55 3.42 -5.03 3.12
C THR A 55 2.66 -4.48 1.91
N MET A 56 3.34 -3.69 1.05
CA MET A 56 2.73 -3.07 -0.13
C MET A 56 2.20 -4.10 -1.13
N PRO A 57 2.97 -5.13 -1.54
CA PRO A 57 2.46 -6.19 -2.42
C PRO A 57 1.28 -6.95 -1.81
N ALA A 58 1.31 -7.24 -0.51
CA ALA A 58 0.21 -7.92 0.17
C ALA A 58 -1.07 -7.06 0.16
N GLN A 59 -0.96 -5.77 0.46
CA GLN A 59 -2.10 -4.84 0.39
C GLN A 59 -2.64 -4.72 -1.03
N LYS A 60 -1.76 -4.61 -2.04
CA LYS A 60 -2.17 -4.59 -3.45
C LYS A 60 -2.94 -5.86 -3.82
N ALA A 61 -2.47 -7.03 -3.40
CA ALA A 61 -3.15 -8.29 -3.69
C ALA A 61 -4.54 -8.34 -3.03
N GLU A 62 -4.67 -7.82 -1.82
CA GLU A 62 -5.98 -7.76 -1.15
C GLU A 62 -6.94 -6.79 -1.84
N HIS A 63 -6.49 -5.60 -2.21
CA HIS A 63 -7.32 -4.64 -2.95
C HIS A 63 -7.77 -5.15 -4.31
N ILE A 64 -6.94 -5.96 -4.99
CA ILE A 64 -7.36 -6.61 -6.25
C ILE A 64 -8.54 -7.55 -5.99
N LYS A 65 -8.50 -8.37 -4.92
CA LYS A 65 -9.62 -9.25 -4.58
C LYS A 65 -10.89 -8.47 -4.24
N GLU A 66 -10.76 -7.36 -3.51
CA GLU A 66 -11.90 -6.49 -3.19
C GLU A 66 -12.55 -5.92 -4.46
N ILE A 67 -11.73 -5.46 -5.42
CA ILE A 67 -12.20 -4.97 -6.72
C ILE A 67 -12.89 -6.10 -7.51
N GLU A 68 -12.31 -7.29 -7.56
CA GLU A 68 -12.89 -8.45 -8.24
C GLU A 68 -14.25 -8.84 -7.63
N ALA A 69 -14.36 -8.82 -6.30
CA ALA A 69 -15.61 -9.07 -5.60
C ALA A 69 -16.68 -8.03 -5.97
N MET A 70 -16.34 -6.74 -5.94
CA MET A 70 -17.24 -5.66 -6.35
C MET A 70 -17.70 -5.82 -7.81
N MET A 71 -16.78 -6.17 -8.72
CA MET A 71 -17.13 -6.41 -10.12
C MET A 71 -18.10 -7.59 -10.27
N SER A 72 -17.88 -8.67 -9.52
CA SER A 72 -18.78 -9.83 -9.52
C SER A 72 -20.18 -9.49 -9.02
N GLU A 73 -20.28 -8.67 -7.97
CA GLU A 73 -21.57 -8.20 -7.45
C GLU A 73 -22.31 -7.32 -8.47
N ILE A 74 -21.59 -6.37 -9.08
CA ILE A 74 -22.13 -5.51 -10.13
C ILE A 74 -22.63 -6.35 -11.31
N GLN A 75 -21.85 -7.33 -11.77
CA GLN A 75 -22.23 -8.21 -12.87
C GLN A 75 -23.48 -9.02 -12.51
N SER A 76 -23.54 -9.58 -11.30
CA SER A 76 -24.70 -10.34 -10.82
C SER A 76 -25.97 -9.47 -10.78
N TYR A 77 -25.85 -8.21 -10.34
CA TYR A 77 -26.97 -7.26 -10.35
C TYR A 77 -27.45 -6.95 -11.76
N HIS A 78 -26.54 -6.74 -12.72
CA HIS A 78 -26.89 -6.50 -14.12
C HIS A 78 -27.61 -7.71 -14.74
N GLU A 79 -27.15 -8.93 -14.45
CA GLU A 79 -27.79 -10.16 -14.91
C GLU A 79 -29.18 -10.33 -14.32
N TRP A 80 -29.34 -10.05 -13.02
CA TRP A 80 -30.63 -10.06 -12.35
C TRP A 80 -31.60 -9.04 -12.98
N MET A 81 -31.18 -7.80 -13.17
CA MET A 81 -31.98 -6.77 -13.85
C MET A 81 -32.34 -7.16 -15.29
N ALA A 82 -31.37 -7.70 -16.04
CA ALA A 82 -31.60 -8.18 -17.40
C ALA A 82 -32.62 -9.33 -17.44
N SER A 83 -32.63 -10.22 -16.43
CA SER A 83 -33.60 -11.30 -16.34
C SER A 83 -35.04 -10.81 -16.22
N TYR A 84 -35.26 -9.67 -15.57
CA TYR A 84 -36.57 -9.02 -15.45
C TYR A 84 -36.96 -8.23 -16.71
N CYS A 85 -36.02 -7.49 -17.30
CA CYS A 85 -36.30 -6.59 -18.42
C CYS A 85 -36.42 -7.31 -19.78
N ARG A 86 -35.65 -8.38 -20.03
CA ARG A 86 -35.65 -9.09 -21.33
C ARG A 86 -37.02 -9.66 -21.73
N PRO A 87 -37.81 -10.29 -20.83
CA PRO A 87 -39.15 -10.76 -21.16
C PRO A 87 -40.11 -9.62 -21.52
N LEU A 88 -40.02 -8.48 -20.83
CA LEU A 88 -40.88 -7.31 -21.08
C LEU A 88 -40.63 -6.69 -22.46
N ALA A 89 -39.38 -6.68 -22.93
CA ALA A 89 -39.04 -6.19 -24.27
C ALA A 89 -39.67 -7.01 -25.41
N ASN A 90 -39.96 -8.29 -25.16
CA ASN A 90 -40.53 -9.21 -26.15
C ASN A 90 -42.05 -9.44 -25.95
N TYR A 91 -42.65 -8.82 -24.95
CA TYR A 91 -44.07 -8.99 -24.65
C TYR A 91 -44.92 -8.26 -25.70
N LYS A 92 -45.54 -9.02 -26.62
CA LYS A 92 -46.52 -8.49 -27.56
C LYS A 92 -47.91 -8.58 -26.95
N VAL A 93 -48.56 -7.43 -26.75
CA VAL A 93 -49.97 -7.36 -26.34
C VAL A 93 -50.82 -7.91 -27.49
N ALA A 94 -51.56 -9.00 -27.24
CA ALA A 94 -52.54 -9.49 -28.19
C ALA A 94 -53.61 -8.41 -28.39
N ARG A 95 -53.74 -7.90 -29.62
CA ARG A 95 -54.84 -7.01 -29.97
C ARG A 95 -56.12 -7.84 -30.08
N PRO A 96 -57.27 -7.39 -29.52
CA PRO A 96 -58.53 -8.07 -29.75
C PRO A 96 -58.83 -8.04 -31.25
N ASN A 97 -59.16 -9.20 -31.83
CA ASN A 97 -59.58 -9.30 -33.22
C ASN A 97 -60.91 -8.54 -33.38
N LEU A 98 -60.91 -7.54 -34.26
CA LEU A 98 -62.11 -6.87 -34.77
C LEU A 98 -62.86 -7.81 -35.73
#